data_AF-A0A932FRE4-F1
#
_entry.id   AF-A0A932FRE4-F1
#
_cell.length_a   1.000
_cell.length_b   1.000
_cell.length_c   1.000
_cell.angle_alpha   90.00
_cell.angle_beta   90.00
_cell.angle_gamma   90.00
#
_symmetry.space_group_name_H-M   'P 1'
#
loop_
_entity.id
_entity.type
_entity.pdbx_description
1 polymer ?
#
loop_
_entity_poly.entity_id
_entity_poly.type
_entity_poly.pdbx_seq_one_letter_code
_entity_poly.pdbx_strand_id
1 'polypeptide(L)'
;MRTTRLRLLQFISGGLVLILLGIHTVVNHLNDILLFFGAETADPTAWESMIGRSRQGTWASIYIALLAVGLFHGIYGLRDIILEGGPSVRAERIVTGILIAFGVIFFVGGTYAVLALLSS
;
A
#
# COMPACT_ATOMS: atom_id res chain seq x y z
N MET A 1 -8.37 25.55 -3.69
CA MET A 1 -7.81 24.63 -4.72
C MET A 1 -7.00 23.47 -4.14
N ARG A 2 -6.12 23.67 -3.14
CA ARG A 2 -5.27 22.59 -2.57
C ARG A 2 -6.07 21.44 -1.94
N THR A 3 -7.13 21.77 -1.20
CA THR A 3 -8.05 20.78 -0.59
C THR A 3 -8.79 19.94 -1.62
N THR A 4 -9.28 20.56 -2.70
CA THR A 4 -9.93 19.87 -3.83
C THR A 4 -8.98 18.88 -4.52
N ARG A 5 -7.70 19.25 -4.69
CA ARG A 5 -6.69 18.36 -5.28
C ARG A 5 -6.42 17.13 -4.41
N LEU A 6 -6.26 17.30 -3.10
CA LEU A 6 -6.02 16.18 -2.19
C LEU A 6 -7.21 15.22 -2.12
N ARG A 7 -8.45 15.75 -2.13
CA ARG A 7 -9.66 14.91 -2.22
C ARG A 7 -9.74 14.14 -3.53
N LEU A 8 -9.40 14.77 -4.65
CA LEU A 8 -9.33 14.06 -5.93
C LEU A 8 -8.29 12.93 -5.89
N LEU A 9 -7.10 13.20 -5.33
CA LEU A 9 -6.07 12.17 -5.13
C LEU A 9 -6.55 11.06 -4.18
N GLN A 10 -7.39 11.35 -3.19
CA GLN A 10 -7.98 10.32 -2.32
C GLN A 10 -8.89 9.36 -3.09
N PHE A 11 -9.72 9.88 -4.00
CA PHE A 11 -10.56 9.03 -4.85
C PHE A 11 -9.74 8.22 -5.86
N ILE A 12 -8.78 8.86 -6.51
CA ILE A 12 -7.88 8.19 -7.47
C ILE A 12 -7.08 7.09 -6.75
N SER A 13 -6.50 7.39 -5.60
CA SER A 13 -5.74 6.41 -4.81
C SER A 13 -6.63 5.27 -4.31
N GLY A 14 -7.89 5.52 -3.94
CA GLY A 14 -8.83 4.44 -3.60
C GLY A 14 -9.05 3.46 -4.76
N GLY A 15 -9.23 3.98 -5.99
CA GLY A 15 -9.31 3.14 -7.19
C GLY A 15 -8.02 2.38 -7.49
N LEU A 16 -6.87 3.02 -7.32
CA LEU A 16 -5.56 2.36 -7.50
C LEU A 16 -5.29 1.30 -6.42
N VAL A 17 -5.67 1.54 -5.17
CA VAL A 17 -5.58 0.54 -4.09
C VAL A 17 -6.44 -0.66 -4.44
N LEU A 18 -7.69 -0.45 -4.89
CA LEU A 18 -8.58 -1.55 -5.27
C LEU A 18 -7.91 -2.49 -6.30
N ILE A 19 -7.24 -1.93 -7.30
CA ILE A 19 -6.54 -2.70 -8.34
C ILE A 19 -5.28 -3.37 -7.77
N LEU A 20 -4.37 -2.60 -7.17
CA LEU A 20 -3.07 -3.08 -6.71
C LEU A 20 -3.19 -4.10 -5.57
N LEU A 21 -4.04 -3.79 -4.59
CA LEU A 21 -4.34 -4.70 -3.48
C LEU A 21 -5.12 -5.90 -3.97
N GLY A 22 -6.03 -5.73 -4.95
CA GLY A 22 -6.73 -6.84 -5.58
C GLY A 22 -5.77 -7.85 -6.21
N ILE A 23 -4.81 -7.38 -7.01
CA ILE A 23 -3.74 -8.21 -7.59
C ILE A 23 -2.94 -8.92 -6.48
N HIS A 24 -2.52 -8.17 -5.45
CA HIS A 24 -1.78 -8.72 -4.32
C HIS A 24 -2.57 -9.84 -3.63
N THR A 25 -3.84 -9.61 -3.29
CA THR A 25 -4.68 -10.57 -2.59
C THR A 25 -4.94 -11.82 -3.43
N VAL A 26 -5.31 -11.65 -4.71
CA VAL A 26 -5.58 -12.80 -5.61
C VAL A 26 -4.36 -13.72 -5.69
N VAL A 27 -3.17 -13.14 -5.90
CA VAL A 27 -1.96 -13.94 -6.10
C VAL A 27 -1.40 -14.52 -4.81
N ASN A 28 -1.50 -13.80 -3.69
CA ASN A 28 -0.81 -14.20 -2.45
C ASN A 28 -1.74 -14.87 -1.42
N HIS A 29 -3.06 -14.70 -1.54
CA HIS A 29 -3.99 -15.10 -0.47
C HIS A 29 -5.20 -15.90 -0.96
N LEU A 30 -5.45 -16.02 -2.26
CA LEU A 30 -6.61 -16.75 -2.80
C LEU A 30 -6.24 -18.11 -3.44
N ASN A 31 -5.17 -18.76 -2.98
CA ASN A 31 -4.69 -20.04 -3.52
C ASN A 31 -5.79 -21.11 -3.58
N ASP A 32 -6.57 -21.27 -2.51
CA ASP A 32 -7.64 -22.28 -2.46
C ASP A 32 -8.77 -22.00 -3.46
N ILE A 33 -9.08 -20.72 -3.69
CA ILE A 33 -10.07 -20.31 -4.68
C ILE A 33 -9.54 -20.57 -6.10
N LEU A 34 -8.28 -20.25 -6.36
CA LEU A 34 -7.63 -20.53 -7.65
C LEU A 34 -7.57 -22.02 -7.94
N LEU A 35 -7.26 -22.84 -6.92
CA LEU A 35 -7.26 -24.30 -7.01
C LEU A 35 -8.67 -24.84 -7.35
N PHE A 36 -9.72 -24.28 -6.77
CA PHE A 36 -11.11 -24.63 -7.13
C PHE A 36 -11.40 -24.41 -8.62
N PHE A 37 -10.78 -23.41 -9.26
CA PHE A 37 -10.88 -23.16 -10.70
C PHE A 37 -9.84 -23.93 -11.54
N GLY A 38 -9.10 -24.87 -10.94
CA GLY A 38 -8.12 -25.70 -11.64
C GLY A 38 -6.78 -25.04 -11.89
N ALA A 39 -6.49 -23.89 -11.25
CA ALA A 39 -5.16 -23.30 -11.28
C ALA A 39 -4.29 -23.94 -10.21
N GLU A 40 -3.37 -24.81 -10.63
CA GLU A 40 -2.34 -25.36 -9.75
C GLU A 40 -1.23 -24.32 -9.52
N THR A 41 -1.14 -23.80 -8.30
CA THR A 41 -0.08 -22.89 -7.88
C THR A 41 0.63 -23.43 -6.65
N ALA A 42 1.96 -23.31 -6.62
CA ALA A 42 2.72 -23.51 -5.39
C ALA A 42 2.24 -22.52 -4.32
N ASP A 43 2.35 -22.89 -3.04
CA ASP A 43 1.95 -22.00 -1.93
C ASP A 43 2.65 -20.63 -2.11
N PRO A 44 1.88 -19.56 -2.38
CA PRO A 44 2.47 -18.27 -2.67
C PRO A 44 3.12 -17.64 -1.43
N THR A 45 2.74 -18.06 -0.22
CA THR A 45 3.27 -17.55 1.05
C THR A 45 4.51 -18.29 1.54
N ALA A 46 4.84 -19.44 0.94
CA ALA A 46 6.09 -20.14 1.18
C ALA A 46 7.29 -19.24 0.87
N TRP A 47 8.37 -19.40 1.64
CA TRP A 47 9.57 -18.56 1.56
C TRP A 47 10.17 -18.56 0.15
N GLU A 48 10.29 -19.72 -0.47
CA GLU A 48 10.85 -19.90 -1.81
C GLU A 48 10.02 -19.17 -2.87
N SER A 49 8.70 -19.29 -2.81
CA SER A 49 7.75 -18.61 -3.69
C SER A 49 7.83 -17.09 -3.54
N MET A 50 7.88 -16.61 -2.29
CA MET A 50 8.00 -15.18 -1.99
C MET A 50 9.34 -14.62 -2.48
N ILE A 51 10.47 -15.27 -2.18
CA ILE A 51 11.80 -14.81 -2.64
C ILE A 51 11.86 -14.81 -4.17
N GLY A 52 11.34 -15.86 -4.80
CA GLY A 52 11.26 -15.97 -6.26
C GLY A 52 10.49 -14.82 -6.90
N ARG A 53 9.40 -14.35 -6.29
CA ARG A 53 8.67 -13.16 -6.76
C ARG A 53 9.40 -11.86 -6.43
N SER A 54 9.95 -11.71 -5.23
CA SER A 54 10.61 -10.46 -4.79
C SER A 54 11.84 -10.09 -5.62
N ARG A 55 12.46 -11.07 -6.29
CA ARG A 55 13.57 -10.86 -7.24
C ARG A 55 13.13 -10.39 -8.63
N GLN A 56 11.83 -10.29 -8.90
CA GLN A 56 11.31 -9.88 -10.20
C GLN A 56 10.97 -8.38 -10.17
N GLY A 57 11.52 -7.62 -11.12
CA GLY A 57 11.29 -6.18 -11.21
C GLY A 57 9.82 -5.78 -11.30
N THR A 58 8.99 -6.60 -11.96
CA THR A 58 7.54 -6.38 -12.04
C THR A 58 6.87 -6.43 -10.67
N TRP A 59 7.15 -7.45 -9.86
CA TRP A 59 6.58 -7.59 -8.52
C TRP A 59 7.11 -6.52 -7.57
N ALA A 60 8.41 -6.20 -7.64
CA ALA A 60 8.99 -5.09 -6.90
C ALA A 60 8.28 -3.76 -7.21
N SER A 61 7.98 -3.50 -8.49
CA SER A 61 7.25 -2.31 -8.93
C SER A 61 5.81 -2.28 -8.38
N ILE A 62 5.09 -3.40 -8.44
CA ILE A 62 3.74 -3.53 -7.89
C ILE A 62 3.75 -3.29 -6.38
N TYR A 63 4.69 -3.87 -5.63
CA TYR A 63 4.77 -3.71 -4.19
C TYR A 63 5.11 -2.28 -3.77
N ILE A 64 6.05 -1.62 -4.45
CA ILE A 64 6.37 -0.20 -4.18
C ILE A 64 5.19 0.70 -4.54
N ALA A 65 4.51 0.45 -5.67
CA ALA A 65 3.32 1.20 -6.05
C ALA A 65 2.20 1.01 -5.03
N LEU A 66 1.92 -0.22 -4.61
CA LEU A 66 0.92 -0.53 -3.58
C LEU A 66 1.28 0.14 -2.25
N LEU A 67 2.54 0.13 -1.84
CA LEU A 67 3.02 0.80 -0.64
C LEU A 67 2.79 2.32 -0.73
N ALA A 68 3.20 2.96 -1.82
CA ALA A 68 3.06 4.40 -2.01
C ALA A 68 1.58 4.83 -2.00
N VAL A 69 0.75 4.18 -2.82
CA VAL A 69 -0.66 4.53 -2.98
C VAL A 69 -1.45 4.18 -1.72
N GLY A 70 -1.19 3.00 -1.14
CA GLY A 70 -1.85 2.54 0.08
C GLY A 70 -1.53 3.43 1.28
N LEU A 71 -0.27 3.84 1.46
CA LEU A 71 0.11 4.77 2.52
C LEU A 71 -0.57 6.13 2.33
N PHE A 72 -0.56 6.68 1.11
CA PHE A 72 -1.27 7.94 0.85
C PHE A 72 -2.77 7.81 1.19
N HIS A 73 -3.45 6.80 0.64
CA HIS A 73 -4.88 6.60 0.81
C HIS A 73 -5.26 6.41 2.28
N GLY A 74 -4.56 5.52 2.98
CA GLY A 74 -4.81 5.20 4.38
C GLY A 74 -4.52 6.36 5.31
N ILE A 75 -3.38 7.03 5.13
CA ILE A 75 -2.97 8.14 6.01
C ILE A 75 -3.86 9.37 5.78
N TYR A 76 -4.17 9.71 4.53
CA TYR A 76 -5.05 10.83 4.23
C TYR A 76 -6.48 10.57 4.73
N GLY A 77 -7.01 9.36 4.52
CA GLY A 77 -8.32 8.97 5.05
C GLY A 77 -8.38 8.99 6.59
N LEU A 78 -7.37 8.41 7.25
CA LEU A 78 -7.28 8.40 8.70
C LEU A 78 -7.16 9.82 9.28
N ARG A 79 -6.38 10.69 8.63
CA ARG A 79 -6.30 12.11 8.99
C ARG A 79 -7.68 12.76 8.99
N ASP A 80 -8.45 12.57 7.92
CA ASP A 80 -9.76 13.21 7.79
C ASP A 80 -10.75 12.68 8.84
N ILE A 81 -10.70 11.37 9.18
CA ILE A 81 -11.50 10.78 10.29
C ILE A 81 -11.12 11.40 11.63
N ILE A 82 -9.82 11.50 11.96
CA ILE A 82 -9.35 12.04 13.25
C ILE A 82 -9.76 13.52 13.41
N LEU A 83 -9.79 14.27 12.31
CA LEU A 83 -10.04 15.73 12.34
C LEU A 83 -11.49 16.12 12.03
N GLU A 84 -12.42 15.16 11.89
CA GLU A 84 -13.81 15.41 11.50
C GLU A 84 -14.55 16.37 12.45
N GLY A 85 -14.19 16.36 13.74
CA GLY A 85 -14.83 17.16 14.79
C GLY A 85 -14.43 18.65 14.89
N GLY A 86 -13.79 19.23 13.87
CA GLY A 86 -13.40 20.64 13.88
C GLY A 86 -12.35 21.01 14.95
N PRO A 87 -11.19 20.34 14.98
CA PRO A 87 -10.16 20.56 15.99
C PRO A 87 -9.46 21.91 15.83
N SER A 88 -8.74 22.34 16.88
CA SER A 88 -7.89 23.53 16.81
C SER A 88 -6.83 23.41 15.71
N VAL A 89 -6.41 24.55 15.15
CA VAL A 89 -5.33 24.63 14.13
C VAL A 89 -4.05 23.93 14.60
N ARG A 90 -3.75 23.99 15.91
CA ARG A 90 -2.58 23.31 16.50
C ARG A 90 -2.72 21.79 16.44
N ALA A 91 -3.88 21.27 16.82
CA ALA A 91 -4.16 19.83 16.78
C ALA A 91 -4.11 19.30 15.34
N GLU A 92 -4.70 20.02 14.38
CA GLU A 92 -4.62 19.67 12.95
C GLU A 92 -3.16 19.55 12.46
N ARG A 93 -2.30 20.52 12.82
CA ARG A 93 -0.88 20.50 12.42
C ARG A 93 -0.12 19.34 13.04
N ILE A 94 -0.35 19.05 14.33
CA ILE A 94 0.33 17.96 15.04
C ILE A 94 -0.08 16.61 14.44
N VAL A 95 -1.38 16.35 14.31
CA VAL A 95 -1.89 15.10 13.73
C VAL A 95 -1.37 14.90 12.31
N THR A 96 -1.47 15.93 11.47
CA THR A 96 -0.97 15.87 10.09
C THR A 96 0.53 15.60 10.05
N GLY A 97 1.32 16.26 10.91
CA GLY A 97 2.77 16.07 10.97
C GLY A 97 3.18 14.65 11.39
N ILE A 98 2.54 14.12 12.44
CA ILE A 98 2.79 12.75 12.91
C ILE A 98 2.46 11.73 11.82
N LEU A 99 1.29 11.88 11.19
CA LEU A 99 0.83 11.00 10.11
C LEU A 99 1.75 11.03 8.88
N ILE A 100 2.26 12.20 8.50
CA ILE A 100 3.25 12.32 7.42
C ILE A 100 4.57 11.64 7.81
N ALA A 101 5.09 11.89 9.02
CA ALA A 101 6.33 11.27 9.48
C ALA A 101 6.23 9.74 9.50
N PHE A 102 5.11 9.22 9.99
CA PHE A 102 4.79 7.79 9.93
C PHE A 102 4.82 7.27 8.49
N GLY A 103 4.10 7.94 7.57
CA GLY A 103 4.10 7.55 6.15
C GLY A 103 5.49 7.52 5.52
N VAL A 104 6.34 8.51 5.81
CA VAL A 104 7.71 8.57 5.29
C VAL A 104 8.55 7.42 5.83
N ILE A 105 8.48 7.12 7.13
CA ILE A 105 9.23 6.02 7.75
C ILE A 105 8.85 4.68 7.11
N PHE A 106 7.55 4.39 6.99
CA PHE A 106 7.08 3.14 6.39
C PHE A 106 7.36 3.04 4.90
N PHE A 107 7.26 4.15 4.17
CA PHE A 107 7.60 4.18 2.74
C PHE A 107 9.09 3.88 2.53
N VAL A 108 9.98 4.58 3.24
CA VAL A 108 11.43 4.37 3.11
C VAL A 108 11.82 2.95 3.53
N GLY A 109 11.35 2.49 4.70
CA GLY A 109 11.66 1.15 5.19
C GLY A 109 11.13 0.04 4.28
N GLY A 110 9.88 0.15 3.81
CA GLY A 110 9.26 -0.82 2.93
C GLY A 110 9.90 -0.84 1.53
N THR A 111 10.16 0.32 0.94
CA THR A 111 10.86 0.40 -0.35
C THR A 111 12.28 -0.14 -0.24
N TYR A 112 13.00 0.17 0.84
CA TYR A 112 14.32 -0.41 1.08
C TYR A 112 14.27 -1.95 1.13
N ALA A 113 13.32 -2.53 1.87
CA ALA A 113 13.17 -3.98 1.96
C ALA A 113 12.93 -4.62 0.57
N VAL A 114 12.06 -4.02 -0.24
CA VAL A 114 11.78 -4.51 -1.61
C VAL A 114 13.04 -4.42 -2.48
N LEU A 115 13.76 -3.29 -2.45
CA LEU A 115 14.95 -3.11 -3.26
C LEU A 115 16.11 -4.02 -2.84
N ALA A 116 16.28 -4.23 -1.53
CA ALA A 116 17.28 -5.15 -1.00
C ALA A 116 17.05 -6.57 -1.53
N LEU A 117 15.79 -7.05 -1.49
CA LEU A 117 15.42 -8.37 -2.02
C LEU A 117 15.55 -8.44 -3.56
N LEU A 118 15.22 -7.37 -4.27
CA LEU A 118 15.38 -7.30 -5.73
C LEU A 118 16.85 -7.42 -6.15
N SER A 119 17.77 -6.93 -5.32
CA SER A 119 19.22 -6.95 -5.58
C SER A 119 19.96 -8.19 -5.06
N SER A 120 19.26 -9.09 -4.36
CA SER A 120 19.82 -10.32 -3.76
C SER A 120 19.60 -11.55 -4.62
#